data_AF-A0A5R8N862-F1
#
_entry.id   AF-A0A5R8N862-F1
#
_cell.length_a   1.000
_cell.length_b   1.000
_cell.length_c   1.000
_cell.angle_alpha   90.00
_cell.angle_beta   90.00
_cell.angle_gamma   90.00
#
_symmetry.space_group_name_H-M   'P 1'
#
loop_
_entity.id
_entity.type
_entity.pdbx_description
1 polymer ?
#
loop_
_entity_poly.entity_id
_entity_poly.type
_entity_poly.pdbx_seq_one_letter_code
_entity_poly.pdbx_strand_id
1 'polypeptide(L)' 'MHRERRLEVRLGFVARREQGVATLAVDGLDIHVRGLDAIDGTPVLDIRPDMTEFGPQGETVQPAWATEPMRDHY' A
#
# COMPACT_ATOMS: atom_id res chain seq x y z
N MET A 1 3.35 29.15 -21.23
CA MET A 1 4.47 28.64 -20.42
C MET A 1 3.90 28.03 -19.15
N HIS A 2 3.38 26.80 -19.21
CA HIS A 2 2.83 26.10 -18.04
C HIS A 2 3.92 25.19 -17.46
N ARG A 3 4.33 25.45 -16.21
CA ARG A 3 5.16 24.51 -15.44
C ARG A 3 4.24 23.51 -14.76
N GLU A 4 4.24 22.30 -15.26
CA GLU A 4 3.67 21.14 -14.60
C GLU A 4 4.53 20.83 -13.37
N ARG A 5 3.97 21.00 -12.17
CA ARG A 5 4.62 20.56 -10.93
C ARG A 5 4.08 19.18 -10.59
N ARG A 6 4.92 18.17 -10.78
CA ARG A 6 4.66 16.80 -10.34
C ARG A 6 4.98 16.72 -8.84
N LEU A 7 3.95 16.61 -8.00
CA LEU A 7 4.11 16.18 -6.62
C LEU A 7 4.14 14.65 -6.62
N GLU A 8 5.33 14.08 -6.51
CA GLU A 8 5.51 12.64 -6.32
C GLU A 8 5.25 12.34 -4.84
N VAL A 9 3.99 12.10 -4.47
CA VAL A 9 3.68 11.50 -3.16
C VAL A 9 4.00 10.02 -3.28
N ARG A 10 5.19 9.62 -2.85
CA ARG A 10 5.57 8.20 -2.75
C ARG A 10 4.96 7.60 -1.50
N LEU A 11 3.70 7.19 -1.58
CA LEU A 11 3.13 6.27 -0.61
C LEU A 11 3.56 4.86 -1.02
N GLY A 12 4.79 4.48 -0.64
CA GLY A 12 5.32 3.15 -0.91
C GLY A 12 4.85 2.18 0.16
N PHE A 13 3.81 1.40 -0.11
CA PHE A 13 3.52 0.20 0.67
C PHE A 13 4.46 -0.93 0.21
N VAL A 14 5.40 -1.34 1.05
CA VAL A 14 6.06 -2.65 0.91
C VAL A 14 5.15 -3.66 1.57
N ALA A 15 4.25 -4.27 0.81
CA ALA A 15 3.45 -5.39 1.30
C ALA A 15 4.35 -6.62 1.38
N ARG A 16 4.75 -7.04 2.59
CA ARG A 16 5.10 -8.46 2.79
C ARG A 16 3.79 -9.27 2.72
N ARG A 17 3.84 -10.49 2.20
CA ARG A 17 2.71 -11.44 2.12
C ARG A 17 1.91 -11.63 3.41
N GLU A 18 2.46 -11.24 4.57
CA GLU A 18 1.85 -11.39 5.89
C GLU A 18 1.23 -10.08 6.46
N GLN A 19 1.37 -8.93 5.78
CA GLN A 19 0.83 -7.63 6.23
C GLN A 19 0.02 -6.86 5.15
N GLY A 20 -0.54 -7.58 4.16
CA GLY A 20 -1.31 -6.97 3.06
C GLY A 20 -2.81 -6.88 3.33
N VAL A 21 -3.51 -6.07 2.52
CA VAL A 21 -4.98 -6.09 2.42
C VAL A 21 -5.41 -7.40 1.78
N ALA A 22 -6.20 -8.21 2.49
CA ALA A 22 -6.62 -9.53 2.02
C ALA A 22 -8.09 -9.52 1.57
N THR A 23 -8.36 -10.05 0.38
CA THR A 23 -9.73 -10.24 -0.12
C THR A 23 -10.41 -11.38 0.65
N LEU A 24 -11.61 -11.10 1.16
CA LEU A 24 -12.46 -12.04 1.89
C LEU A 24 -13.58 -12.61 1.01
N ALA A 25 -14.22 -11.73 0.21
CA ALA A 25 -15.33 -12.08 -0.66
C ALA A 25 -15.47 -11.06 -1.81
N VAL A 26 -16.16 -11.45 -2.87
CA VAL A 26 -16.52 -10.59 -4.00
C VAL A 26 -18.00 -10.79 -4.30
N ASP A 27 -18.78 -9.73 -4.17
CA ASP A 27 -20.22 -9.72 -4.36
C ASP A 27 -20.58 -8.67 -5.42
N GLY A 28 -20.61 -9.11 -6.69
CA GLY A 28 -20.82 -8.20 -7.82
C GLY A 28 -19.67 -7.21 -7.99
N LEU A 29 -19.91 -5.94 -7.62
CA LEU A 29 -18.90 -4.87 -7.66
C LEU A 29 -18.30 -4.57 -6.28
N ASP A 30 -18.77 -5.24 -5.23
CA ASP A 30 -18.27 -5.08 -3.87
C ASP A 30 -17.14 -6.06 -3.59
N ILE A 31 -16.04 -5.56 -3.03
CA ILE A 31 -14.88 -6.36 -2.61
C ILE A 31 -14.75 -6.21 -1.11
N HIS A 32 -15.01 -7.30 -0.39
CA HIS A 32 -14.85 -7.34 1.06
C HIS A 32 -13.39 -7.63 1.38
N VAL A 33 -12.74 -6.76 2.16
CA VAL A 33 -11.32 -6.88 2.49
C VAL A 33 -11.06 -6.83 3.99
N ARG A 34 -9.91 -7.35 4.41
CA ARG A 34 -9.36 -7.20 5.77
C ARG A 34 -8.00 -6.52 5.70
N GLY A 35 -7.71 -5.67 6.69
CA GLY A 35 -6.39 -5.01 6.81
C GLY A 35 -6.24 -3.75 5.97
N LEU A 36 -7.32 -3.22 5.38
CA LEU A 36 -7.32 -1.90 4.76
C LEU A 36 -7.35 -0.83 5.85
N ASP A 37 -6.28 -0.05 5.94
CA ASP A 37 -6.18 1.10 6.83
C ASP A 37 -6.64 2.37 6.11
N ALA A 38 -7.95 2.49 5.92
CA ALA A 38 -8.58 3.64 5.30
C ALA A 38 -9.79 4.10 6.12
N ILE A 39 -10.00 5.41 6.19
CA ILE A 39 -11.21 5.99 6.81
C ILE A 39 -12.40 5.69 5.89
N ASP A 40 -13.57 5.48 6.49
CA ASP A 40 -14.81 5.30 5.76
C ASP A 40 -15.06 6.43 4.73
N GLY A 41 -15.53 6.05 3.54
CA GLY A 41 -15.75 6.98 2.43
C GLY A 41 -14.49 7.47 1.71
N THR A 42 -13.29 7.01 2.07
CA THR A 42 -12.05 7.33 1.32
C THR A 42 -12.19 6.84 -0.13
N PRO A 43 -12.03 7.72 -1.14
CA PRO A 43 -12.12 7.31 -2.54
C PRO A 43 -11.06 6.28 -2.93
N VAL A 44 -11.49 5.20 -3.58
CA VAL A 44 -10.59 4.22 -4.19
C VAL A 44 -10.19 4.71 -5.58
N LEU A 45 -8.88 4.82 -5.84
CA LEU A 45 -8.37 5.31 -7.11
C LEU A 45 -8.08 4.19 -8.12
N ASP A 46 -7.58 3.04 -7.65
CA ASP A 46 -7.22 1.89 -8.49
C ASP A 46 -7.24 0.60 -7.66
N ILE A 47 -7.46 -0.54 -8.33
CA ILE A 47 -7.41 -1.88 -7.74
C ILE A 47 -6.56 -2.77 -8.66
N ARG A 48 -5.51 -3.38 -8.11
CA ARG A 48 -4.56 -4.22 -8.84
C ARG A 48 -4.39 -5.56 -8.14
N PRO A 49 -4.20 -6.66 -8.89
CA PRO A 49 -3.78 -7.92 -8.28
C PRO A 49 -2.35 -7.79 -7.74
N ASP A 50 -2.10 -8.40 -6.57
CA ASP A 50 -0.75 -8.57 -6.05
C ASP A 50 -0.02 -9.64 -6.87
N MET A 51 0.94 -9.21 -7.69
CA MET A 51 1.71 -10.07 -8.58
C MET A 51 3.21 -9.85 -8.35
N THR A 52 3.96 -10.95 -8.26
CA THR A 52 5.41 -10.92 -8.02
C THR A 52 6.14 -10.09 -9.08
N GLU A 53 5.65 -10.14 -10.32
CA GLU A 53 6.16 -9.43 -11.48
C GLU A 53 6.01 -7.90 -11.38
N PHE A 54 5.12 -7.41 -10.51
CA PHE A 54 4.94 -5.98 -10.20
C PHE A 54 5.64 -5.57 -8.91
N GLY A 55 6.33 -6.50 -8.23
CA GLY A 55 7.09 -6.21 -7.03
C GLY A 55 8.32 -5.31 -7.28
N PRO A 56 8.98 -4.86 -6.19
CA PRO A 56 10.23 -4.11 -6.29
C PRO A 56 11.29 -4.87 -7.11
N GLN A 57 12.00 -4.13 -7.95
CA GLN A 57 13.15 -4.68 -8.68
C GLN A 57 14.38 -4.63 -7.77
N GLY A 58 14.97 -5.78 -7.47
CA GLY A 58 16.16 -5.91 -6.63
C GLY A 58 15.86 -6.01 -5.12
N GLU A 59 16.88 -5.80 -4.29
CA GLU A 59 16.74 -5.90 -2.84
C GLU A 59 15.92 -4.73 -2.30
N THR A 60 14.94 -5.04 -1.44
CA THR A 60 14.15 -4.02 -0.74
C THR A 60 14.88 -3.60 0.53
N VAL A 61 15.18 -2.30 0.65
CA VAL A 61 15.87 -1.73 1.81
C VAL A 61 14.92 -0.79 2.56
N GLN A 62 14.80 -0.99 3.87
CA GLN A 62 14.05 -0.11 4.77
C GLN A 62 15.02 0.85 5.48
N PRO A 63 14.78 2.17 5.47
CA PRO A 63 15.61 3.10 6.23
C PRO A 63 15.41 2.91 7.74
N ALA A 64 16.46 3.12 8.52
CA ALA A 64 16.44 2.89 9.97
C ALA A 64 15.33 3.68 10.71
N TRP A 65 15.07 4.91 10.28
CA TRP A 65 14.05 5.78 10.88
C TRP A 65 12.63 5.21 10.77
N ALA A 66 12.35 4.32 9.82
CA ALA A 66 11.05 3.66 9.71
C ALA A 66 10.88 2.54 10.74
N THR A 67 11.98 1.98 11.24
CA THR A 67 12.00 0.93 12.27
C THR A 67 12.05 1.50 13.68
N GLU A 68 12.81 2.59 13.87
CA GLU A 68 13.08 3.18 15.18
C GLU A 68 11.81 3.44 16.02
N PRO A 69 10.75 4.09 15.49
CA PRO A 69 9.53 4.35 16.25
C PRO A 69 8.79 3.09 16.72
N MET A 70 8.95 1.96 16.02
CA MET A 70 8.25 0.73 16.38
C MET A 70 8.89 0.01 17.58
N ARG A 71 10.14 0.33 17.95
CA ARG A 71 10.84 -0.30 19.08
C ARG A 71 10.22 0.02 20.43
N ASP A 72 9.58 1.17 20.55
CA ASP A 72 9.04 1.69 21.81
C ASP A 72 7.50 1.63 21.86
N HIS A 73 6.87 0.92 20.91
CA HIS A 73 5.42 0.80 20.78
C HIS A 73 4.89 -0.64 20.87
N TYR A 74 5.77 -1.63 21.01
CA TYR A 74 5.43 -3.05 21.22
C TYR A 74 6.15 -3.60 22.45
#